data_AF-A0A366HQW0-F1
#
_entry.id   AF-A0A366HQW0-F1
#
_cell.length_a   1.000
_cell.length_b   1.000
_cell.length_c   1.000
_cell.angle_alpha   90.00
_cell.angle_beta   90.00
_cell.angle_gamma   90.00
#
_symmetry.space_group_name_H-M   'P 1'
#
loop_
_entity.id
_entity.type
_entity.pdbx_description
1 polymer ?
#
loop_
_entity_poly.entity_id
_entity_poly.type
_entity_poly.pdbx_seq_one_letter_code
_entity_poly.pdbx_strand_id
1 'polypeptide(L)'
;MLSTITGLKDDLAKLAGVLNQFKSETVQVKLLEQFFAIGPAPGSELNPVATTKTRRGRPPNAQNQSISTPAKKRGKRSAMGATGALNALLSKGYLKNRRTIADITEACQSKLGVTIKITNMSGPLGRFVQEGRLQRAKNKSDKFEYWVK
;
A
#
# COMPACT_ATOMS: atom_id res chain seq x y z
N MET A 1 4.45 32.33 -32.15
CA MET A 1 5.56 31.35 -32.27
C MET A 1 6.78 31.75 -31.44
N LEU A 2 7.27 33.01 -31.49
CA LEU A 2 8.40 33.42 -30.63
C LEU A 2 8.00 33.57 -29.14
N SER A 3 6.82 34.10 -28.83
CA SER A 3 6.35 34.31 -27.44
C SER A 3 6.09 33.01 -26.67
N THR A 4 5.76 31.93 -27.37
CA THR A 4 5.56 30.60 -26.76
C THR A 4 6.90 29.97 -26.37
N ILE A 5 7.96 30.23 -27.14
CA ILE A 5 9.31 29.74 -26.84
C ILE A 5 9.91 30.49 -25.65
N THR A 6 9.65 31.80 -25.52
CA THR A 6 10.12 32.58 -24.37
C THR A 6 9.43 32.15 -23.08
N GLY A 7 8.11 31.91 -23.10
CA GLY A 7 7.39 31.41 -21.91
C GLY A 7 7.89 30.03 -21.47
N LEU A 8 8.16 29.14 -22.42
CA LEU A 8 8.70 27.80 -22.13
C LEU A 8 10.10 27.87 -21.50
N LYS A 9 10.92 28.83 -21.94
CA LYS A 9 12.25 29.08 -21.37
C LYS A 9 12.16 29.55 -19.92
N ASP A 10 11.23 30.45 -19.61
CA ASP A 10 11.03 30.95 -18.25
C ASP A 10 10.54 29.85 -17.30
N ASP A 11 9.67 28.96 -17.77
CA ASP A 11 9.17 27.84 -16.97
C ASP A 11 10.23 26.76 -16.74
N LEU A 12 11.07 26.48 -17.74
CA LEU A 12 12.24 25.61 -17.56
C LEU A 12 13.25 26.20 -16.57
N ALA A 13 13.46 27.53 -16.58
CA ALA A 13 14.34 28.20 -15.64
C ALA A 13 13.83 28.10 -14.19
N LYS A 14 12.51 28.27 -13.99
CA LYS A 14 11.87 28.07 -12.67
C LYS A 14 11.99 26.62 -12.20
N LEU A 15 11.74 25.65 -13.09
CA LEU A 15 11.85 24.23 -12.77
C LEU A 15 13.28 23.85 -12.37
N ALA A 16 14.29 24.35 -13.09
CA ALA A 16 15.70 24.16 -12.75
C ALA A 16 16.02 24.73 -11.36
N GLY A 17 15.49 25.92 -11.03
CA GLY A 17 15.63 26.51 -9.70
C GLY A 17 15.06 25.64 -8.58
N VAL A 18 13.87 25.06 -8.78
CA VAL A 18 13.22 24.15 -7.82
C VAL A 18 13.98 22.84 -7.69
N LEU A 19 14.44 22.25 -8.80
CA LEU A 19 15.21 21.01 -8.79
C LEU A 19 16.54 21.17 -8.05
N ASN A 20 17.20 22.31 -8.21
CA ASN A 20 18.49 22.56 -7.56
C ASN A 20 18.38 22.75 -6.03
N GLN A 21 17.18 22.95 -5.48
CA GLN A 21 16.97 22.98 -4.01
C GLN A 21 17.15 21.60 -3.37
N PHE A 22 17.04 20.53 -4.16
CA PHE A 22 17.25 19.16 -3.69
C PHE A 22 18.74 18.81 -3.75
N LYS A 23 19.36 18.51 -2.60
CA LYS A 23 20.78 18.12 -2.52
C LYS A 23 21.11 16.74 -3.11
N SER A 24 20.11 15.97 -3.54
CA SER A 24 20.28 14.61 -4.05
C SER A 24 20.01 14.55 -5.54
N GLU A 25 21.04 14.21 -6.31
CA GLU A 25 20.95 14.04 -7.77
C GLU A 25 19.92 12.96 -8.15
N THR A 26 19.88 11.85 -7.41
CA THR A 26 18.90 10.78 -7.64
C THR A 26 17.46 11.27 -7.47
N VAL A 27 17.22 12.21 -6.56
CA VAL A 27 15.89 12.81 -6.36
C VAL A 27 15.54 13.75 -7.51
N GLN A 28 16.51 14.55 -7.98
CA GLN A 28 16.32 15.45 -9.12
C GLN A 28 15.93 14.68 -10.39
N VAL A 29 16.65 13.58 -10.70
CA VAL A 29 16.40 12.75 -11.89
C VAL A 29 15.02 12.09 -11.83
N LYS A 30 14.63 11.53 -10.69
CA LYS A 30 13.30 10.90 -10.53
C LYS A 30 12.14 11.87 -10.68
N LEU A 31 12.32 13.11 -10.22
CA LEU A 31 11.30 14.15 -10.41
C LEU A 31 11.15 14.52 -11.88
N LEU A 32 12.25 14.67 -12.62
CA LEU A 32 12.22 14.90 -14.06
C LEU A 32 11.53 13.77 -14.81
N GLU A 33 11.88 12.51 -14.52
CA GLU A 33 11.23 11.33 -15.11
C GLU A 33 9.71 11.34 -14.88
N GLN A 34 9.26 11.64 -13.65
CA GLN A 34 7.84 11.68 -13.32
C GLN A 34 7.10 12.83 -14.02
N PHE A 35 7.74 14.00 -14.16
CA PHE A 35 7.14 15.15 -14.85
C PHE A 35 6.99 14.90 -16.36
N PHE A 36 8.01 14.35 -17.01
CA PHE A 36 7.96 14.04 -18.44
C PHE A 36 7.14 12.78 -18.76
N ALA A 37 6.97 11.86 -17.81
CA ALA A 37 6.06 10.71 -17.95
C ALA A 37 4.57 11.09 -18.02
N ILE A 38 4.21 12.35 -17.69
CA ILE A 38 2.83 12.86 -17.73
C ILE A 38 2.52 13.57 -19.06
N GLY A 39 3.52 13.76 -19.94
CA GLY A 39 3.34 14.36 -21.27
C GLY A 39 2.68 13.41 -22.27
N PRO A 40 1.99 13.93 -23.31
CA PRO A 40 1.37 13.10 -24.33
C PRO A 40 2.47 12.40 -25.13
N ALA A 41 2.58 11.09 -24.98
CA ALA A 41 3.42 10.27 -25.83
C ALA A 41 2.96 10.44 -27.29
N PRO A 42 3.80 10.93 -28.22
CA PRO A 42 3.46 10.87 -29.64
C PRO A 42 3.62 9.41 -30.08
N GLY A 43 2.51 8.66 -30.15
CA GLY A 43 2.49 7.32 -30.75
C GLY A 43 1.84 6.19 -29.95
N SER A 44 0.74 6.43 -29.23
CA SER A 44 -0.18 5.33 -28.91
C SER A 44 -1.61 5.80 -29.02
N GLU A 45 -2.13 5.64 -30.24
CA GLU A 45 -3.54 5.71 -30.55
C GLU A 45 -4.35 4.72 -29.69
N LEU A 46 -5.61 5.11 -29.53
CA LEU A 46 -6.62 4.55 -28.67
C LEU A 46 -6.87 3.06 -28.91
N ASN A 47 -6.87 2.28 -27.83
CA ASN A 47 -7.69 1.08 -27.75
C ASN A 47 -8.20 0.90 -26.31
N PRO A 48 -9.53 0.96 -26.06
CA PRO A 48 -10.09 0.81 -24.73
C PRO A 48 -10.32 -0.67 -24.47
N VAL A 49 -9.32 -1.36 -23.90
CA VAL A 49 -9.58 -2.63 -23.23
C VAL A 49 -8.97 -2.54 -21.84
N ALA A 50 -9.88 -2.56 -20.86
CA ALA A 50 -9.59 -2.73 -19.46
C ALA A 50 -8.57 -3.87 -19.28
N THR A 51 -7.32 -3.54 -19.00
CA THR A 51 -6.35 -4.50 -18.52
C THR A 51 -6.63 -4.72 -17.03
N THR A 52 -7.68 -5.49 -16.75
CA THR A 52 -7.66 -6.34 -15.57
C THR A 52 -6.34 -7.08 -15.63
N LYS A 53 -5.39 -6.75 -14.74
CA LYS A 53 -4.15 -7.51 -14.59
C LYS A 53 -4.57 -8.95 -14.36
N THR A 54 -4.48 -9.77 -15.41
CA THR A 54 -4.66 -11.20 -15.35
C THR A 54 -3.64 -11.70 -14.35
N ARG A 55 -4.14 -12.20 -13.21
CA ARG A 55 -3.36 -12.99 -12.28
C ARG A 55 -2.67 -14.05 -13.13
N ARG A 56 -1.34 -13.99 -13.23
CA ARG A 56 -0.56 -15.05 -13.88
C ARG A 56 -1.00 -16.36 -13.27
N GLY A 57 -1.77 -17.11 -14.05
CA GLY A 57 -2.34 -18.38 -13.69
C GLY A 57 -1.20 -19.30 -13.29
N ARG A 58 -1.34 -19.90 -12.11
CA ARG A 58 -0.66 -21.15 -11.82
C ARG A 58 -1.05 -22.12 -12.96
N PRO A 59 -0.10 -22.75 -13.65
CA PRO A 59 -0.44 -23.70 -14.70
C PRO A 59 -1.34 -24.80 -14.12
N PRO A 60 -2.37 -25.23 -14.87
CA PRO A 60 -3.25 -26.31 -14.44
C PRO A 60 -2.43 -27.59 -14.32
N ASN A 61 -2.75 -28.32 -13.27
CA ASN A 61 -2.14 -29.54 -12.79
C ASN A 61 -2.12 -30.63 -13.88
N ALA A 62 -1.00 -30.80 -14.57
CA ALA A 62 -0.70 -32.05 -15.28
C ALA A 62 -0.23 -33.07 -14.23
N GLN A 63 -1.01 -34.13 -14.08
CA GLN A 63 -0.65 -35.31 -13.29
C GLN A 63 0.76 -35.76 -13.69
N ASN A 64 1.72 -35.58 -12.78
CA ASN A 64 2.96 -36.32 -12.83
C ASN A 64 3.35 -36.79 -11.44
N GLN A 65 3.65 -38.07 -11.39
CA GLN A 65 3.76 -38.91 -10.23
C GLN A 65 4.93 -38.47 -9.34
N SER A 66 4.67 -38.61 -8.03
CA SER A 66 5.60 -38.79 -6.93
C SER A 66 7.10 -38.72 -7.24
N ILE A 67 7.72 -37.58 -6.95
CA ILE A 67 9.05 -37.56 -6.33
C ILE A 67 8.95 -36.61 -5.14
N SER A 68 8.85 -37.21 -3.95
CA SER A 68 8.76 -36.54 -2.66
C SER A 68 10.08 -35.83 -2.33
N THR A 69 10.26 -34.59 -2.79
CA THR A 69 11.20 -33.68 -2.14
C THR A 69 10.64 -33.29 -0.77
N PRO A 70 11.44 -33.29 0.32
CA PRO A 70 10.92 -33.00 1.65
C PRO A 70 10.39 -31.57 1.65
N ALA A 71 9.06 -31.45 1.76
CA ALA A 71 8.38 -30.18 1.88
C ALA A 71 9.01 -29.43 3.06
N LYS A 72 9.73 -28.34 2.77
CA LYS A 72 10.15 -27.37 3.78
C LYS A 72 8.92 -27.08 4.62
N LYS A 73 8.98 -27.47 5.90
CA LYS A 73 7.91 -27.26 6.89
C LYS A 73 7.51 -25.80 6.82
N ARG A 74 6.41 -25.50 6.12
CA ARG A 74 5.82 -24.17 6.11
C ARG A 74 5.40 -23.95 7.55
N GLY A 75 6.18 -23.15 8.27
CA GLY A 75 5.94 -22.82 9.66
C GLY A 75 4.46 -22.54 9.86
N LYS A 76 3.89 -23.17 10.90
CA LYS A 76 2.47 -23.15 11.28
C LYS A 76 1.94 -21.72 11.09
N ARG A 77 1.31 -21.44 9.94
CA ARG A 77 0.67 -20.14 9.72
C ARG A 77 -0.39 -20.07 10.80
N SER A 78 -0.33 -19.05 11.65
CA SER A 78 -1.44 -18.75 12.56
C SER A 78 -2.73 -18.92 11.77
N ALA A 79 -3.60 -19.82 12.22
CA ALA A 79 -4.83 -20.15 11.52
C ALA A 79 -5.71 -18.89 11.34
N MET A 80 -5.46 -17.87 12.14
CA MET A 80 -6.10 -16.57 12.09
C MET A 80 -5.15 -15.53 11.49
N GLY A 81 -5.49 -15.04 10.29
CA GLY A 81 -4.82 -13.91 9.64
C GLY A 81 -5.19 -12.56 10.27
N ALA A 82 -4.56 -11.48 9.79
CA ALA A 82 -4.75 -10.12 10.31
C ALA A 82 -6.22 -9.67 10.36
N THR A 83 -6.98 -9.92 9.29
CA THR A 83 -8.40 -9.60 9.23
C THR A 83 -9.23 -10.41 10.23
N GLY A 84 -8.90 -11.69 10.42
CA GLY A 84 -9.60 -12.56 11.37
C GLY A 84 -9.35 -12.13 12.81
N ALA A 85 -8.10 -11.80 13.14
CA ALA A 85 -7.73 -11.29 14.45
C ALA A 85 -8.40 -9.94 14.75
N LEU A 86 -8.49 -9.05 13.75
CA LEU A 86 -9.18 -7.76 13.90
C LEU A 86 -10.69 -7.93 14.11
N ASN A 87 -11.34 -8.86 13.38
CA ASN A 87 -12.74 -9.21 13.63
C ASN A 87 -12.95 -9.77 15.04
N ALA A 88 -12.06 -10.65 15.51
CA ALA A 88 -12.15 -11.18 16.87
C ALA A 88 -12.00 -10.07 17.94
N LEU A 89 -11.12 -9.09 17.71
CA LEU A 89 -10.98 -7.91 18.58
C LEU A 89 -12.21 -6.99 18.58
N LEU A 90 -12.85 -6.83 17.41
CA LEU A 90 -14.11 -6.11 17.28
C LEU A 90 -15.24 -6.80 18.04
N SER A 91 -15.39 -8.12 17.90
CA SER A 91 -16.38 -8.91 18.64
C SER A 91 -16.15 -8.83 20.15
N LYS A 92 -14.89 -8.76 20.60
CA LYS A 92 -14.52 -8.53 22.00
C LYS A 92 -14.67 -7.07 22.47
N GLY A 93 -15.07 -6.15 21.58
CA GLY A 93 -15.28 -4.74 21.91
C GLY A 93 -14.01 -3.96 22.26
N TYR A 94 -12.82 -4.42 21.85
CA TYR A 94 -11.56 -3.77 22.22
C TYR A 94 -11.39 -2.37 21.60
N LEU A 95 -11.98 -2.15 20.43
CA LEU A 95 -11.88 -0.92 19.64
C LEU A 95 -12.95 0.12 20.00
N LYS A 96 -13.63 -0.01 21.13
CA LYS A 96 -14.53 1.05 21.65
C LYS A 96 -13.77 2.33 21.99
N ASN A 97 -12.54 2.17 22.50
CA ASN A 97 -11.64 3.29 22.78
C ASN A 97 -10.70 3.50 21.60
N ARG A 98 -10.17 4.72 21.46
CA ARG A 98 -9.14 5.04 20.47
C ARG A 98 -7.87 4.22 20.75
N ARG A 99 -7.43 3.45 19.75
CA ARG A 99 -6.24 2.60 19.82
C ARG A 99 -5.34 2.83 18.63
N THR A 100 -4.03 2.80 18.86
CA THR A 100 -3.05 2.86 17.77
C THR A 100 -2.84 1.47 17.15
N ILE A 101 -2.20 1.42 15.98
CA ILE A 101 -1.90 0.14 15.32
C ILE A 101 -1.03 -0.77 16.21
N ALA A 102 -0.08 -0.18 16.96
CA ALA A 102 0.80 -0.91 17.87
C ALA A 102 0.00 -1.60 18.98
N ASP A 103 -0.92 -0.86 19.63
CA ASP A 103 -1.78 -1.41 20.69
C ASP A 103 -2.65 -2.57 20.15
N ILE A 104 -3.14 -2.43 18.92
CA ILE A 104 -3.96 -3.48 18.28
C ILE A 104 -3.12 -4.74 18.03
N THR A 105 -1.88 -4.59 17.54
CA THR A 105 -0.99 -5.76 17.34
C THR A 105 -0.62 -6.44 18.65
N GLU A 106 -0.37 -5.67 19.70
CA GLU A 106 -0.09 -6.21 21.03
C GLU A 106 -1.32 -6.93 21.59
N ALA A 107 -2.51 -6.35 21.43
CA ALA A 107 -3.76 -7.00 21.82
C ALA A 107 -4.03 -8.29 21.03
N CYS A 108 -3.65 -8.36 19.75
CA CYS A 108 -3.68 -9.60 18.98
C CYS A 108 -2.75 -10.67 19.57
N GLN A 109 -1.54 -10.27 19.96
CA GLN A 109 -0.57 -11.19 20.54
C GLN A 109 -1.03 -11.68 21.92
N SER A 110 -1.44 -10.78 22.81
CA SER A 110 -1.80 -11.10 24.19
C SER A 110 -3.16 -11.80 24.32
N LYS A 111 -4.19 -11.39 23.56
CA LYS A 111 -5.56 -11.93 23.71
C LYS A 111 -5.91 -13.07 22.78
N LEU A 112 -5.20 -13.20 21.65
CA LEU A 112 -5.48 -14.22 20.65
C LEU A 112 -4.29 -15.19 20.48
N GLY A 113 -3.13 -14.88 21.04
CA GLY A 113 -1.91 -15.69 20.86
C GLY A 113 -1.37 -15.59 19.42
N VAL A 114 -1.77 -14.56 18.67
CA VAL A 114 -1.49 -14.44 17.25
C VAL A 114 -0.52 -13.28 17.01
N THR A 115 0.73 -13.62 16.69
CA THR A 115 1.74 -12.63 16.31
C THR A 115 1.50 -12.14 14.88
N ILE A 116 1.00 -10.91 14.75
CA ILE A 116 0.84 -10.24 13.45
C ILE A 116 1.80 -9.06 13.38
N LYS A 117 2.54 -8.96 12.28
CA LYS A 117 3.40 -7.82 12.00
C LYS A 117 2.55 -6.56 11.76
N ILE A 118 3.02 -5.41 12.24
CA ILE A 118 2.37 -4.10 12.09
C ILE A 118 2.07 -3.79 10.61
N THR A 119 3.00 -4.12 9.71
CA THR A 119 2.85 -3.91 8.25
C THR A 119 1.65 -4.65 7.65
N ASN A 120 1.20 -5.74 8.28
CA ASN A 120 0.08 -6.54 7.81
C ASN A 120 -1.27 -6.06 8.39
N MET A 121 -1.26 -5.15 9.37
CA MET A 121 -2.48 -4.61 9.98
C MET A 121 -3.04 -3.39 9.25
N SER A 122 -2.19 -2.60 8.59
CA SER A 122 -2.60 -1.37 7.90
C SER A 122 -3.65 -1.61 6.81
N GLY A 123 -3.50 -2.68 6.02
CA GLY A 123 -4.46 -3.07 4.98
C GLY A 123 -5.86 -3.38 5.52
N PRO A 124 -6.01 -4.35 6.43
CA PRO A 124 -7.30 -4.67 7.05
C PRO A 124 -7.96 -3.48 7.77
N LEU A 125 -7.18 -2.68 8.50
CA LEU A 125 -7.70 -1.48 9.17
C LEU A 125 -8.23 -0.46 8.18
N GLY A 126 -7.50 -0.18 7.10
CA GLY A 126 -7.94 0.73 6.04
C GLY A 126 -9.24 0.26 5.38
N ARG A 127 -9.36 -1.06 5.15
CA ARG A 127 -10.59 -1.65 4.61
C ARG A 127 -11.78 -1.48 5.55
N PHE A 128 -11.62 -1.71 6.85
CA PHE A 128 -12.72 -1.53 7.81
C PHE A 128 -13.12 -0.06 7.98
N VAL A 129 -12.19 0.87 7.76
CA VAL A 129 -12.51 2.29 7.69
C VAL A 129 -13.33 2.61 6.44
N GLN A 130 -12.95 2.06 5.28
CA GLN A 130 -13.71 2.21 4.04
C GLN A 130 -15.12 1.59 4.14
N GLU A 131 -15.23 0.43 4.80
CA GLU A 131 -16.52 -0.24 5.08
C GLU A 131 -17.35 0.47 6.16
N GLY A 132 -16.84 1.55 6.78
CA GLY A 132 -17.55 2.32 7.80
C GLY A 132 -17.66 1.65 9.17
N ARG A 133 -16.96 0.53 9.38
CA ARG A 133 -16.94 -0.23 10.66
C ARG A 133 -16.02 0.41 11.70
N LEU A 134 -14.98 1.11 11.23
CA LEU A 134 -14.05 1.85 12.05
C LEU A 134 -13.93 3.28 11.56
N GLN A 135 -13.60 4.19 12.46
CA GLN A 135 -13.14 5.53 12.16
C GLN A 135 -11.63 5.60 12.40
N ARG A 136 -10.95 6.51 11.67
CA ARG A 136 -9.55 6.84 11.92
C ARG A 136 -9.36 8.34 12.03
N ALA A 137 -8.47 8.77 12.91
CA ALA A 137 -7.95 10.13 12.95
C ALA A 137 -6.48 10.13 13.33
N LYS A 138 -5.79 11.22 13.00
CA LYS A 138 -4.41 11.45 13.47
C LYS A 138 -4.45 12.03 14.88
N ASN A 139 -3.59 11.51 15.75
CA ASN A 139 -3.31 12.12 17.05
C ASN A 139 -2.22 13.21 16.90
N LYS A 140 -1.90 13.92 17.99
CA LYS A 140 -0.86 14.95 18.12
C LYS A 140 0.53 14.49 17.67
N SER A 141 0.78 13.19 17.67
CA SER A 141 2.04 12.58 17.20
C SER A 141 1.99 12.09 15.75
N ASP A 142 1.05 12.57 14.93
CA ASP A 142 0.83 12.14 13.53
C ASP A 142 0.54 10.64 13.33
N LYS A 143 0.27 9.92 14.42
CA LYS A 143 -0.09 8.50 14.40
C LYS A 143 -1.60 8.36 14.21
N PHE A 144 -1.99 7.36 13.43
CA PHE A 144 -3.40 7.03 13.26
C PHE A 144 -3.93 6.22 14.43
N GLU A 145 -5.02 6.71 15.00
CA GLU A 145 -5.84 6.01 15.98
C GLU A 145 -7.13 5.52 15.33
N TYR A 146 -7.61 4.37 15.78
CA TYR A 146 -8.79 3.71 15.28
C TYR A 146 -9.79 3.47 16.41
N TRP A 147 -11.07 3.67 16.15
CA TRP A 147 -12.17 3.35 17.06
C TRP A 147 -13.43 2.94 16.27
N VAL A 148 -14.35 2.25 16.92
CA VAL A 148 -15.65 1.87 16.33
C VAL A 148 -16.53 3.10 16.17
N LYS A 149 -17.24 3.18 15.04
CA LYS A 149 -18.19 4.26 14.76
C LYS A 149 -19.37 4.23 15.74
#